data_AF-A0A932NW14-F1
#
_entry.id   AF-A0A932NW14-F1
#
_cell.length_a   1.000
_cell.length_b   1.000
_cell.length_c   1.000
_cell.angle_alpha   90.00
_cell.angle_beta   90.00
_cell.angle_gamma   90.00
#
_symmetry.space_group_name_H-M   'P 1'
#
loop_
_entity.id
_entity.type
_entity.pdbx_description
1 polymer ?
#
loop_
_entity_poly.entity_id
_entity_poly.type
_entity_poly.pdbx_seq_one_letter_code
_entity_poly.pdbx_strand_id
1 'polypeptide(L)'
;MDIYRPVPGTRIEDLDTPCLLIDLDAVEHNMRRIADTYRDTSCKMRAHIKNLKSPILAHMQIRTGGTVGGVCAAKLAEAEVMV
;
A
#
# COMPACT_ATOMS: atom_id res chain seq x y z
N MET A 1 23.72 2.76 -15.51
CA MET A 1 23.27 1.58 -14.74
C MET A 1 21.88 1.30 -15.24
N ASP A 2 21.70 0.24 -16.02
CA ASP A 2 20.39 -0.07 -16.59
C ASP A 2 19.43 -0.40 -15.45
N ILE A 3 18.28 0.28 -15.44
CA ILE A 3 17.27 0.10 -14.41
C ILE A 3 16.56 -1.21 -14.72
N TYR A 4 16.81 -2.24 -13.90
CA TYR A 4 16.09 -3.51 -13.99
C TYR A 4 14.58 -3.28 -13.86
N ARG A 5 13.83 -3.60 -14.93
CA ARG A 5 12.38 -3.46 -15.02
C ARG A 5 11.79 -4.70 -15.72
N PRO A 6 11.32 -5.69 -14.95
CA PRO A 6 10.62 -6.82 -15.55
C PRO A 6 9.34 -6.36 -16.25
N VAL A 7 8.96 -7.03 -17.34
CA VAL A 7 7.72 -6.72 -18.05
C VAL A 7 6.53 -7.34 -17.30
N PRO A 8 5.35 -6.70 -17.32
CA PRO A 8 4.15 -7.34 -16.77
C PRO A 8 3.93 -8.73 -17.40
N GLY A 9 3.73 -9.74 -16.56
CA GLY A 9 3.62 -11.15 -16.97
C GLY A 9 4.91 -11.96 -16.86
N THR A 10 6.06 -11.36 -16.55
CA THR A 10 7.28 -12.09 -16.16
C THR A 10 6.98 -13.02 -14.98
N ARG A 11 7.43 -14.28 -15.06
CA ARG A 11 7.24 -15.26 -13.99
C ARG A 11 8.13 -14.91 -12.80
N ILE A 12 7.71 -15.29 -11.59
CA ILE A 12 8.40 -14.91 -10.35
C ILE A 12 9.83 -15.47 -10.32
N GLU A 13 10.03 -16.69 -10.82
CA GLU A 13 11.32 -17.36 -10.91
C GLU A 13 12.30 -16.72 -11.90
N ASP A 14 11.79 -15.92 -12.85
CA ASP A 14 12.60 -15.22 -13.84
C ASP A 14 13.03 -13.82 -13.34
N LEU A 15 12.67 -13.45 -12.10
CA LEU A 15 13.02 -12.16 -11.54
C LEU A 15 14.43 -12.15 -10.95
N ASP A 16 15.23 -11.15 -11.32
CA ASP A 16 16.53 -10.90 -10.70
C ASP A 16 16.37 -10.66 -9.19
N THR A 17 17.18 -11.38 -8.40
CA THR A 17 17.22 -11.25 -6.94
C THR A 17 18.39 -10.37 -6.49
N PRO A 18 18.23 -9.49 -5.47
CA PRO A 18 17.05 -9.38 -4.60
C PRO A 18 15.92 -8.53 -5.21
N CYS A 19 14.68 -8.99 -5.06
CA CYS A 19 13.47 -8.27 -5.46
C CYS A 19 12.44 -8.30 -4.32
N LEU A 20 11.84 -7.15 -4.01
CA LEU A 20 10.71 -7.06 -3.06
C LEU A 20 9.42 -7.37 -3.81
N LEU A 21 8.75 -8.46 -3.41
CA LEU A 21 7.48 -8.88 -3.99
C LEU A 21 6.31 -8.58 -3.05
N ILE A 22 5.16 -8.29 -3.63
CA ILE A 22 3.89 -8.08 -2.93
C ILE A 22 2.85 -8.96 -3.59
N ASP A 23 2.20 -9.80 -2.81
CA ASP A 23 1.00 -10.55 -3.23
C ASP A 23 -0.20 -9.61 -3.22
N LEU A 24 -0.71 -9.29 -4.41
CA LEU A 24 -1.80 -8.32 -4.56
C LEU A 24 -3.12 -8.84 -3.99
N ASP A 25 -3.43 -10.13 -4.14
CA ASP A 25 -4.67 -10.72 -3.63
C ASP A 25 -4.70 -10.67 -2.10
N ALA A 26 -3.55 -10.96 -1.46
CA ALA A 26 -3.39 -10.84 -0.01
C ALA A 26 -3.53 -9.38 0.46
N VAL A 27 -2.94 -8.43 -0.27
CA VAL A 27 -3.07 -7.00 0.04
C VAL A 27 -4.52 -6.56 -0.06
N GLU A 28 -5.20 -6.85 -1.16
CA GLU A 28 -6.60 -6.49 -1.37
C GLU A 28 -7.54 -7.13 -0.35
N HIS A 29 -7.27 -8.39 0.02
CA HIS A 29 -8.00 -9.05 1.12
C HIS A 29 -7.83 -8.27 2.43
N ASN A 30 -6.60 -7.94 2.81
CA ASN A 30 -6.32 -7.20 4.04
C ASN A 30 -6.97 -5.81 4.04
N MET A 31 -6.92 -5.10 2.91
CA MET A 31 -7.57 -3.79 2.78
C MET A 31 -9.09 -3.89 2.94
N ARG A 32 -9.72 -4.92 2.36
CA ARG A 32 -11.16 -5.19 2.54
C ARG A 32 -11.51 -5.52 3.99
N ARG A 33 -10.69 -6.32 4.68
CA ARG A 33 -10.90 -6.61 6.11
C ARG A 33 -10.94 -5.33 6.93
N ILE A 34 -10.05 -4.37 6.66
CA ILE A 34 -10.08 -3.06 7.33
C ILE A 34 -11.37 -2.30 7.00
N ALA A 35 -11.74 -2.23 5.71
CA ALA A 35 -12.94 -1.55 5.28
C ALA A 35 -14.19 -2.10 5.97
N ASP A 36 -14.31 -3.43 6.07
CA ASP A 36 -15.41 -4.10 6.75
C ASP A 36 -15.38 -3.87 8.26
N THR A 37 -14.19 -3.97 8.88
CA THR A 37 -14.01 -3.77 10.33
C THR A 37 -14.49 -2.38 10.78
N TYR A 38 -14.24 -1.35 9.97
CA TYR A 38 -14.59 0.03 10.29
C TYR A 38 -15.85 0.54 9.58
N ARG A 39 -16.64 -0.32 8.91
CA ARG A 39 -17.78 0.12 8.08
C ARG A 39 -18.80 0.91 8.90
N ASP A 40 -19.28 0.33 9.99
CA ASP A 40 -20.39 0.85 10.81
C ASP A 40 -19.92 1.45 12.15
N THR A 41 -18.64 1.81 12.24
CA THR A 41 -18.04 2.42 13.42
C THR A 41 -17.79 3.91 13.24
N SER A 42 -17.85 4.67 14.33
CA SER A 42 -17.41 6.08 14.35
C SER A 42 -15.88 6.21 14.28
N CYS A 43 -15.16 5.23 14.83
CA CYS A 43 -13.71 5.10 14.67
C CYS A 43 -13.38 4.68 13.23
N LYS A 44 -12.34 5.24 12.64
CA LYS A 44 -11.87 4.91 11.28
C LYS A 44 -10.34 4.82 11.28
N MET A 45 -9.78 4.08 10.34
CA MET A 45 -8.33 3.91 10.23
C MET A 45 -7.65 5.14 9.61
N ARG A 46 -6.52 5.57 10.19
CA ARG A 46 -5.55 6.47 9.56
C ARG A 46 -4.24 5.70 9.41
N ALA A 47 -3.97 5.18 8.21
CA ALA A 47 -2.88 4.24 7.99
C ALA A 47 -1.51 4.90 8.25
N HIS A 48 -0.62 4.21 8.96
CA HIS A 48 0.73 4.71 9.19
C HIS A 48 1.68 4.24 8.09
N ILE A 49 2.14 5.16 7.24
CA ILE A 49 2.87 4.84 6.00
C ILE A 49 4.36 4.56 6.17
N LYS A 50 4.90 4.57 7.39
CA LYS A 50 6.34 4.32 7.62
C LYS A 50 6.78 2.94 7.13
N ASN A 51 5.85 1.98 7.09
CA ASN A 51 6.07 0.61 6.65
C ASN A 51 5.95 0.45 5.13
N LEU A 52 5.00 1.15 4.50
CA LEU A 52 4.58 0.94 3.13
C LEU A 52 5.33 1.84 2.15
N LYS A 53 5.55 3.10 2.55
CA LYS A 53 6.26 4.15 1.77
C LYS A 53 5.86 4.22 0.28
N SER A 54 4.62 3.87 -0.03
CA SER A 54 4.08 3.83 -1.40
C SER A 54 2.76 4.58 -1.45
N PRO A 55 2.70 5.73 -2.17
CA PRO A 55 1.46 6.48 -2.35
C PRO A 55 0.38 5.66 -3.03
N ILE A 56 0.76 4.82 -4.00
CA ILE A 56 -0.17 3.98 -4.76
C ILE A 56 -0.96 3.07 -3.82
N LEU A 57 -0.26 2.36 -2.92
CA LEU A 57 -0.89 1.45 -1.98
C LEU A 57 -1.66 2.20 -0.88
N ALA A 58 -1.16 3.37 -0.44
CA ALA A 58 -1.89 4.23 0.50
C ALA A 58 -3.24 4.69 -0.07
N HIS A 59 -3.26 5.16 -1.32
CA HIS A 59 -4.50 5.54 -1.99
C HIS A 59 -5.41 4.34 -2.24
N MET A 60 -4.86 3.15 -2.51
CA MET A 60 -5.66 1.93 -2.67
C MET A 60 -6.40 1.57 -1.37
N GLN A 61 -5.73 1.65 -0.22
CA GLN A 61 -6.38 1.45 1.09
C GLN A 61 -7.47 2.51 1.35
N ILE A 62 -7.18 3.78 1.05
CA ILE A 62 -8.15 4.87 1.23
C ILE A 62 -9.41 4.62 0.39
N ARG A 63 -9.24 4.25 -0.89
CA ARG A 63 -10.36 3.94 -1.80
C ARG A 63 -11.16 2.71 -1.37
N THR A 64 -10.51 1.72 -0.76
CA THR A 64 -11.19 0.50 -0.28
C THR A 64 -12.17 0.81 0.86
N GLY A 65 -11.92 1.85 1.65
CA GLY A 65 -12.82 2.32 2.70
C GLY A 65 -12.40 1.95 4.12
N GLY A 66 -13.23 2.29 5.10
CA GLY A 66 -12.91 2.15 6.53
C GLY A 66 -11.81 3.08 7.03
N THR A 67 -11.42 4.07 6.22
CA THR A 67 -10.38 5.04 6.56
C THR A 67 -10.94 6.44 6.77
N VAL A 68 -10.14 7.32 7.37
CA VAL A 68 -10.42 8.76 7.48
C VAL A 68 -10.08 9.56 6.21
N GLY A 69 -9.66 8.90 5.12
CA GLY A 69 -9.23 9.60 3.90
C GLY A 69 -7.82 10.19 3.98
N GLY A 70 -6.98 9.76 4.92
CA GLY A 70 -5.61 10.26 5.08
C GLY A 70 -4.67 9.27 5.76
N VAL A 71 -3.41 9.67 5.91
CA VAL A 71 -2.32 8.84 6.43
C VAL A 71 -1.56 9.52 7.58
N CYS A 72 -0.81 8.72 8.35
CA CYS A 72 0.18 9.17 9.31
C CYS A 72 1.60 8.91 8.77
N ALA A 73 2.44 9.93 8.74
CA ALA A 73 3.85 9.85 8.39
C ALA A 73 4.74 9.91 9.64
N ALA A 74 5.93 9.30 9.62
CA ALA A 74 6.91 9.42 10.70
C ALA A 74 7.89 10.58 10.48
N LYS A 75 8.10 11.01 9.22
CA LYS A 75 9.03 12.08 8.83
C LYS A 75 8.41 12.98 7.78
N LEU A 76 8.89 14.23 7.68
CA LEU A 76 8.43 15.21 6.68
C LEU A 76 8.59 14.68 5.24
N ALA A 77 9.75 14.11 4.92
CA ALA A 77 10.00 13.53 3.60
C ALA A 77 9.02 12.41 3.21
N GLU A 78 8.46 11.68 4.18
CA GLU A 78 7.42 10.67 3.89
C GLU A 78 6.07 11.33 3.60
N ALA A 79 5.78 12.45 4.28
CA ALA A 79 4.56 13.21 4.05
C ALA A 79 4.60 13.95 2.70
N GLU A 80 5.74 14.51 2.31
CA GLU A 80 5.93 15.25 1.05
C GLU A 80 5.60 14.41 -0.20
N VAL A 81 5.83 13.09 -0.14
CA VAL A 81 5.56 12.17 -1.26
C VAL A 81 4.07 11.76 -1.33
N MET A 82 3.25 12.15 -0.34
CA MET A 82 1.84 11.76 -0.21
C MET A 82 0.84 12.88 -0.56
N VAL A 83 1.32 14.07 -0.93
CA VAL A 83 0.52 15.26 -1.32
C VAL A 83 0.64 15.57 -2.80
#